data_AF-A0A556C922-F1
#
_entry.id   AF-A0A556C922-F1
#
_cell.length_a   1.000
_cell.length_b   1.000
_cell.length_c   1.000
_cell.angle_alpha   90.00
_cell.angle_beta   90.00
_cell.angle_gamma   90.00
#
_symmetry.space_group_name_H-M   'P 1'
#
loop_
_entity.id
_entity.type
_entity.pdbx_description
1 polymer ?
#
loop_
_entity_poly.entity_id
_entity_poly.type
_entity_poly.pdbx_seq_one_letter_code
_entity_poly.pdbx_strand_id
1 'polypeptide(L)'
;MLWSHPESTGALLIAFNGAVRRKKAKNPAEIFQRSTWVHDIDSDVLFLADPTLRSDNQISIGWGQGQPGAYAIPAMAQTAFSVAEHLGVASSKRVYYGSSAGGFQALQVAARDFGSCALVNNAQIDWTLYARQNVQAICQTSYHGRSAAEVTKAYPDRTSAARAFGEFENVPRTKYLLNTASQNDAAKQLPALVTELGAGTAPTGQRVDVSMYADPAGGHNPLPKSRTITEINQMLSEVSSAHE
;
A
#
# COMPACT_ATOMS: atom_id res chain seq x y z
N MET A 1 8.55 10.86 6.31
CA MET A 1 8.77 12.28 5.97
C MET A 1 7.41 12.93 5.80
N LEU A 2 7.13 13.99 6.55
CA LEU A 2 5.88 14.75 6.42
C LEU A 2 6.14 16.01 5.59
N TRP A 3 5.26 16.27 4.63
CA TRP A 3 5.15 17.54 3.92
C TRP A 3 3.78 18.12 4.23
N SER A 4 3.74 19.28 4.88
CA SER A 4 2.50 19.97 5.23
C SER A 4 2.41 21.33 4.54
N HIS A 5 1.21 21.70 4.13
CA HIS A 5 0.92 23.04 3.62
C HIS A 5 0.86 24.05 4.78
N PRO A 6 1.09 25.36 4.51
CA PRO A 6 0.97 26.39 5.54
C PRO A 6 -0.44 26.50 6.13
N GLU A 7 -1.45 26.24 5.31
CA GLU A 7 -2.85 26.14 5.71
C GLU A 7 -3.28 24.68 5.69
N SER A 8 -4.14 24.29 6.63
CA SER A 8 -4.65 22.92 6.69
C SER A 8 -5.44 22.58 5.43
N THR A 9 -5.08 21.49 4.77
CA THR A 9 -5.81 20.97 3.61
C THR A 9 -7.03 20.13 4.01
N GLY A 10 -7.22 19.85 5.32
CA GLY A 10 -8.31 19.03 5.83
C GLY A 10 -8.25 17.53 5.48
N ALA A 11 -7.27 17.12 4.68
CA ALA A 11 -7.04 15.75 4.22
C ALA A 11 -5.54 15.40 4.23
N LEU A 12 -5.24 14.11 4.35
CA LEU A 12 -3.86 13.59 4.40
C LEU A 12 -3.69 12.44 3.41
N LEU A 13 -2.71 12.54 2.52
CA LEU A 13 -2.23 11.44 1.71
C LEU A 13 -1.08 10.71 2.44
N ILE A 14 -1.19 9.40 2.61
CA ILE A 14 -0.13 8.56 3.18
C ILE A 14 0.42 7.65 2.08
N ALA A 15 1.67 7.89 1.65
CA ALA A 15 2.27 7.24 0.49
C ALA A 15 3.39 6.23 0.87
N PHE A 16 3.34 5.02 0.28
CA PHE A 16 4.25 3.91 0.60
C PHE A 16 5.13 3.47 -0.57
N ASN A 17 6.36 3.08 -0.28
CA ASN A 17 7.30 2.60 -1.30
C ASN A 17 6.87 1.30 -1.98
N GLY A 18 6.99 1.25 -3.31
CA GLY A 18 7.11 0.00 -4.06
C GLY A 18 8.54 -0.54 -4.01
N ALA A 19 8.96 -1.23 -5.07
CA ALA A 19 10.35 -1.67 -5.19
C ALA A 19 11.32 -0.47 -5.27
N VAL A 20 12.38 -0.52 -4.49
CA VAL A 20 13.40 0.52 -4.37
C VAL A 20 14.69 0.06 -5.04
N ARG A 21 15.19 0.88 -5.97
CA ARG A 21 16.52 0.67 -6.57
C ARG A 21 17.59 1.05 -5.53
N ARG A 22 18.31 0.05 -5.02
CA ARG A 22 19.37 0.28 -4.04
C ARG A 22 20.57 0.97 -4.69
N LYS A 23 21.12 1.97 -4.00
CA LYS A 23 22.37 2.64 -4.36
C LYS A 23 23.29 2.60 -3.14
N LYS A 24 24.57 2.23 -3.32
CA LYS A 24 25.53 2.03 -2.21
C LYS A 24 25.63 3.22 -1.25
N ALA A 25 25.47 4.45 -1.77
CA ALA A 25 25.58 5.68 -1.01
C ALA A 25 24.26 6.16 -0.36
N LYS A 26 23.15 5.43 -0.50
CA LYS A 26 21.84 5.84 0.06
C LYS A 26 21.30 4.79 1.02
N ASN A 27 20.91 5.23 2.21
CA ASN A 27 20.15 4.41 3.13
C ASN A 27 18.75 4.15 2.55
N PRO A 28 18.34 2.89 2.31
CA PRO A 28 17.02 2.62 1.76
C PRO A 28 15.87 3.02 2.70
N ALA A 29 16.11 3.09 4.01
CA ALA A 29 15.14 3.57 4.99
C ALA A 29 14.82 5.08 4.84
N GLU A 30 15.63 5.81 4.08
CA GLU A 30 15.47 7.26 3.81
C GLU A 30 15.00 7.51 2.37
N ILE A 31 14.56 6.48 1.65
CA ILE A 31 14.00 6.64 0.31
C ILE A 31 12.49 6.83 0.44
N PHE A 32 12.01 8.01 0.08
CA PHE A 32 10.59 8.35 0.05
C PHE A 32 10.14 8.50 -1.41
N GLN A 33 9.60 7.43 -2.00
CA GLN A 33 9.15 7.47 -3.38
C GLN A 33 7.99 8.45 -3.54
N ARG A 34 8.02 9.22 -4.64
CA ARG A 34 7.03 10.26 -5.00
C ARG A 34 7.07 11.53 -4.15
N SER A 35 8.08 11.67 -3.29
CA SER A 35 8.34 12.91 -2.56
C SER A 35 8.48 14.15 -3.44
N THR A 36 8.91 14.00 -4.70
CA THR A 36 9.00 15.12 -5.65
C THR A 36 7.65 15.53 -6.26
N TRP A 37 6.55 14.86 -5.90
CA TRP A 37 5.21 15.14 -6.40
C TRP A 37 4.41 16.04 -5.45
N VAL A 38 4.97 16.39 -4.28
CA VAL A 38 4.28 17.12 -3.21
C VAL A 38 3.63 18.42 -3.66
N HIS A 39 4.23 19.14 -4.61
CA HIS A 39 3.69 20.40 -5.12
C HIS A 39 2.49 20.24 -6.05
N ASP A 40 2.21 19.02 -6.51
CA ASP A 40 1.11 18.70 -7.40
C ASP A 40 -0.03 17.97 -6.66
N ILE A 41 0.10 17.75 -5.35
CA ILE A 41 -0.85 16.98 -4.53
C ILE A 41 -1.64 17.95 -3.65
N ASP A 42 -2.97 17.89 -3.76
CA ASP A 42 -3.89 18.82 -3.08
C ASP A 42 -4.17 18.42 -1.62
N SER A 43 -3.12 18.03 -0.88
CA SER A 43 -3.20 17.66 0.54
C SER A 43 -1.83 17.67 1.24
N ASP A 44 -1.81 17.67 2.56
CA ASP A 44 -0.65 17.23 3.32
C ASP A 44 -0.26 15.79 2.94
N VAL A 45 1.04 15.49 2.93
CA VAL A 45 1.54 14.18 2.50
C VAL A 45 2.53 13.60 3.50
N LEU A 46 2.21 12.41 4.01
CA LEU A 46 3.12 11.58 4.78
C LEU A 46 3.72 10.48 3.89
N PHE A 47 5.03 10.53 3.67
CA PHE A 47 5.76 9.46 3.01
C PHE A 47 6.34 8.48 4.03
N LEU A 48 6.03 7.20 3.87
CA LEU A 48 6.56 6.11 4.67
C LEU A 48 7.45 5.22 3.79
N ALA A 49 8.72 5.11 4.18
CA ALA A 49 9.65 4.14 3.62
C ALA A 49 9.33 2.75 4.17
N ASP A 50 9.65 1.70 3.40
CA ASP A 50 9.47 0.31 3.82
C ASP A 50 10.59 -0.09 4.80
N PRO A 51 10.31 -0.30 6.11
CA PRO A 51 11.34 -0.58 7.11
C PRO A 51 11.97 -1.97 6.96
N THR A 52 11.41 -2.82 6.12
CA THR A 52 12.00 -4.12 5.76
C THR A 52 13.32 -3.92 5.02
N LEU A 53 13.44 -2.85 4.23
CA LEU A 53 14.67 -2.53 3.49
C LEU A 53 15.65 -1.84 4.44
N ARG A 54 16.66 -2.60 4.85
CA ARG A 54 17.66 -2.16 5.83
C ARG A 54 19.03 -2.08 5.19
N SER A 55 19.92 -1.29 5.79
CA SER A 55 21.31 -1.16 5.32
C SER A 55 22.09 -2.48 5.36
N ASP A 56 21.71 -3.42 6.23
CA ASP A 56 22.37 -4.70 6.44
C ASP A 56 21.83 -5.87 5.59
N ASN A 57 20.75 -5.66 4.83
CA ASN A 57 20.24 -6.63 3.86
C ASN A 57 20.39 -6.10 2.42
N GLN A 58 20.06 -6.91 1.41
CA GLN A 58 20.17 -6.53 -0.02
C GLN A 58 18.84 -6.56 -0.78
N ILE A 59 17.72 -6.74 -0.06
CA ILE A 59 16.40 -6.76 -0.69
C ILE A 59 16.02 -5.38 -1.23
N SER A 60 15.32 -5.36 -2.36
CA SER A 60 14.82 -4.15 -3.02
C SER A 60 13.31 -3.96 -2.86
N ILE A 61 12.61 -4.92 -2.26
CA ILE A 61 11.16 -4.94 -2.08
C ILE A 61 10.87 -5.68 -0.78
N GLY A 62 10.01 -5.11 0.06
CA GLY A 62 9.83 -5.53 1.45
C GLY A 62 8.40 -5.83 1.85
N TRP A 63 7.41 -5.19 1.20
CA TRP A 63 5.99 -5.28 1.54
C TRP A 63 5.68 -4.97 3.02
N GLY A 64 6.54 -4.19 3.70
CA GLY A 64 6.39 -3.89 5.13
C GLY A 64 6.49 -5.12 6.05
N GLN A 65 7.14 -6.20 5.62
CA GLN A 65 7.25 -7.43 6.39
C GLN A 65 8.21 -7.30 7.59
N GLY A 66 9.09 -6.30 7.58
CA GLY A 66 10.00 -6.00 8.67
C GLY A 66 11.10 -7.05 8.85
N GLN A 67 11.43 -7.36 10.09
CA GLN A 67 12.47 -8.33 10.46
C GLN A 67 11.84 -9.46 11.29
N PRO A 68 12.57 -10.56 11.54
CA PRO A 68 12.01 -11.66 12.31
C PRO A 68 11.57 -11.20 13.70
N GLY A 69 10.34 -11.56 14.09
CA GLY A 69 9.70 -11.13 15.34
C GLY A 69 9.15 -9.70 15.34
N ALA A 70 9.41 -8.89 14.31
CA ALA A 70 8.94 -7.51 14.23
C ALA A 70 8.37 -7.20 12.83
N TYR A 71 7.08 -7.48 12.68
CA TYR A 71 6.29 -7.10 11.51
C TYR A 71 6.13 -5.57 11.46
N ALA A 72 6.46 -4.93 10.34
CA ALA A 72 6.59 -3.47 10.30
C ALA A 72 5.25 -2.73 10.13
N ILE A 73 4.27 -3.32 9.44
CA ILE A 73 2.99 -2.66 9.15
C ILE A 73 2.28 -2.08 10.39
N PRO A 74 2.17 -2.77 11.54
CA PRO A 74 1.55 -2.18 12.73
C PRO A 74 2.22 -0.87 13.18
N ALA A 75 3.55 -0.81 13.17
CA ALA A 75 4.30 0.40 13.51
C ALA A 75 4.12 1.50 12.45
N MET A 76 4.06 1.11 11.17
CA MET A 76 3.76 2.04 10.07
C MET A 76 2.36 2.63 10.19
N ALA A 77 1.36 1.82 10.56
CA ALA A 77 -0.01 2.27 10.80
C ALA A 77 -0.08 3.23 11.99
N GLN A 78 0.55 2.88 13.12
CA GLN A 78 0.63 3.77 14.27
C GLN A 78 1.28 5.11 13.92
N THR A 79 2.35 5.09 13.12
CA THR A 79 3.00 6.32 12.63
C THR A 79 2.02 7.18 11.81
N ALA A 80 1.28 6.57 10.89
CA ALA A 80 0.28 7.28 10.09
C ALA A 80 -0.84 7.87 10.96
N PHE A 81 -1.32 7.12 11.95
CA PHE A 81 -2.41 7.57 12.83
C PHE A 81 -1.97 8.72 13.70
N SER A 82 -0.80 8.63 14.35
CA SER A 82 -0.29 9.70 15.20
C SER A 82 -0.03 10.99 14.43
N VAL A 83 0.46 10.91 13.18
CA VAL A 83 0.61 12.09 12.33
C VAL A 83 -0.75 12.68 11.96
N ALA A 84 -1.71 11.86 11.57
CA ALA A 84 -3.04 12.33 11.21
C ALA A 84 -3.77 12.97 12.40
N GLU A 85 -3.67 12.39 13.60
CA GLU A 85 -4.19 12.96 14.84
C GLU A 85 -3.58 14.33 15.15
N HIS A 86 -2.26 14.46 14.98
CA HIS A 86 -1.57 15.73 15.21
C HIS A 86 -1.99 16.83 14.22
N LEU A 87 -2.34 16.44 13.00
CA LEU A 87 -2.88 17.35 11.97
C LEU A 87 -4.40 17.58 12.11
N GLY A 88 -5.07 16.89 13.04
CA GLY A 88 -6.53 16.97 13.20
C GLY A 88 -7.32 16.35 12.02
N VAL A 89 -6.72 15.43 11.26
CA VAL A 89 -7.33 14.80 10.09
C VAL A 89 -8.07 13.53 10.48
N ALA A 90 -9.40 13.56 10.35
CA ALA A 90 -10.26 12.40 10.61
C ALA A 90 -9.99 11.24 9.64
N SER A 91 -10.28 9.99 10.05
CA SER A 91 -10.06 8.80 9.22
C SER A 91 -10.72 8.88 7.85
N SER A 92 -11.93 9.44 7.76
CA SER A 92 -12.65 9.63 6.49
C SER A 92 -11.99 10.59 5.51
N LYS A 93 -10.99 11.37 5.95
CA LYS A 93 -10.19 12.31 5.15
C LYS A 93 -8.77 11.81 4.88
N ARG A 94 -8.48 10.54 5.19
CA ARG A 94 -7.16 9.92 4.97
C ARG A 94 -7.20 9.04 3.73
N VAL A 95 -6.22 9.24 2.86
CA VAL A 95 -6.04 8.44 1.63
C VAL A 95 -4.71 7.72 1.70
N TYR A 96 -4.74 6.39 1.71
CA TYR A 96 -3.55 5.54 1.65
C TYR A 96 -3.21 5.23 0.19
N TYR A 97 -1.99 5.56 -0.24
CA TYR A 97 -1.57 5.40 -1.62
C TYR A 97 -0.30 4.56 -1.78
N GLY A 98 -0.33 3.66 -2.77
CA GLY A 98 0.87 3.00 -3.23
C GLY A 98 0.66 2.15 -4.48
N SER A 99 1.76 1.89 -5.18
CA SER A 99 1.79 0.96 -6.32
C SER A 99 2.59 -0.29 -5.99
N SER A 100 2.29 -1.41 -6.64
CA SER A 100 3.02 -2.67 -6.44
C SER A 100 3.09 -3.03 -4.94
N ALA A 101 4.29 -3.17 -4.36
CA ALA A 101 4.48 -3.44 -2.93
C ALA A 101 4.01 -2.30 -2.02
N GLY A 102 4.04 -1.06 -2.52
CA GLY A 102 3.48 0.08 -1.81
C GLY A 102 1.96 -0.02 -1.74
N GLY A 103 1.32 -0.60 -2.76
CA GLY A 103 -0.11 -0.88 -2.76
C GLY A 103 -0.48 -1.91 -1.68
N PHE A 104 0.32 -2.97 -1.53
CA PHE A 104 0.15 -3.92 -0.42
C PHE A 104 0.22 -3.22 0.95
N GLN A 105 1.25 -2.40 1.17
CA GLN A 105 1.42 -1.64 2.41
C GLN A 105 0.25 -0.68 2.65
N ALA A 106 -0.21 0.03 1.61
CA ALA A 106 -1.34 0.94 1.67
C ALA A 106 -2.63 0.22 2.10
N LEU A 107 -2.96 -0.92 1.47
CA LEU A 107 -4.15 -1.71 1.81
C LEU A 107 -4.06 -2.26 3.23
N GLN A 108 -2.89 -2.76 3.63
CA GLN A 108 -2.66 -3.26 4.98
C GLN A 108 -2.87 -2.19 6.05
N VAL A 109 -2.33 -0.98 5.85
CA VAL A 109 -2.52 0.12 6.81
C VAL A 109 -3.98 0.61 6.79
N ALA A 110 -4.58 0.74 5.61
CA ALA A 110 -5.98 1.17 5.47
C ALA A 110 -6.96 0.18 6.12
N ALA A 111 -6.67 -1.13 6.08
CA ALA A 111 -7.44 -2.15 6.79
C ALA A 111 -7.51 -1.90 8.31
N ARG A 112 -6.52 -1.21 8.88
CA ARG A 112 -6.44 -0.88 10.31
C ARG A 112 -7.03 0.50 10.64
N ASP A 113 -7.46 1.27 9.65
CA ASP A 113 -7.99 2.63 9.81
C ASP A 113 -9.44 2.71 9.33
N PHE A 114 -10.37 2.49 10.27
CA PHE A 114 -11.80 2.44 9.98
C PHE A 114 -12.30 3.76 9.39
N GLY A 115 -12.99 3.66 8.26
CA GLY A 115 -13.54 4.82 7.53
C GLY A 115 -12.56 5.48 6.57
N SER A 116 -11.29 5.05 6.51
CA SER A 116 -10.32 5.57 5.54
C SER A 116 -10.52 5.07 4.11
N CYS A 117 -9.78 5.68 3.18
CA CYS A 117 -9.76 5.31 1.77
C CYS A 117 -8.38 4.82 1.32
N ALA A 118 -8.35 3.99 0.28
CA ALA A 118 -7.12 3.57 -0.39
C ALA A 118 -7.18 3.78 -1.90
N LEU A 119 -6.09 4.30 -2.47
CA LEU A 119 -5.86 4.36 -3.92
C LEU A 119 -4.62 3.54 -4.25
N VAL A 120 -4.79 2.46 -5.00
CA VAL A 120 -3.68 1.56 -5.33
C VAL A 120 -3.60 1.28 -6.80
N ASN A 121 -2.39 1.04 -7.30
CA ASN A 121 -2.16 0.77 -8.72
C ASN A 121 -1.23 -0.43 -8.93
N ASN A 122 -1.70 -1.43 -9.68
CA ASN A 122 -1.00 -2.70 -9.89
C ASN A 122 -0.46 -3.28 -8.57
N ALA A 123 -1.30 -3.22 -7.52
CA ALA A 123 -0.91 -3.64 -6.19
C ALA A 123 -0.76 -5.16 -6.13
N GLN A 124 0.28 -5.61 -5.43
CA GLN A 124 0.23 -6.99 -4.93
C GLN A 124 -0.79 -7.03 -3.79
N ILE A 125 -1.77 -7.91 -3.94
CA ILE A 125 -2.78 -8.23 -2.94
C ILE A 125 -2.24 -9.33 -2.03
N ASP A 126 -1.63 -10.36 -2.62
CA ASP A 126 -0.87 -11.40 -1.93
C ASP A 126 0.58 -11.38 -2.44
N TRP A 127 1.52 -11.01 -1.56
CA TRP A 127 2.92 -10.91 -1.96
C TRP A 127 3.54 -12.27 -2.27
N THR A 128 3.00 -13.37 -1.76
CA THR A 128 3.49 -14.73 -2.02
C THR A 128 3.19 -15.21 -3.44
N LEU A 129 2.24 -14.56 -4.13
CA LEU A 129 1.91 -14.81 -5.54
C LEU A 129 2.78 -14.00 -6.53
N TYR A 130 3.70 -13.19 -6.02
CA TYR A 130 4.62 -12.40 -6.83
C TYR A 130 5.85 -13.19 -7.30
N ALA A 131 6.86 -12.51 -7.84
CA ALA A 131 8.08 -13.12 -8.34
C ALA A 131 8.81 -13.95 -7.28
N ARG A 132 9.07 -15.23 -7.60
CA ARG A 132 9.63 -16.24 -6.70
C ARG A 132 10.88 -15.78 -5.95
N GLN A 133 11.80 -15.10 -6.64
CA GLN A 133 13.05 -14.63 -6.03
C GLN A 133 12.80 -13.61 -4.91
N ASN A 134 11.84 -12.69 -5.12
CA ASN A 134 11.48 -11.69 -4.11
C ASN A 134 10.76 -12.33 -2.92
N VAL A 135 9.85 -13.28 -3.18
CA VAL A 135 9.17 -14.07 -2.13
C VAL A 135 10.19 -14.81 -1.27
N GLN A 136 11.12 -15.53 -1.89
CA GLN A 136 12.17 -16.26 -1.18
C GLN A 136 13.08 -15.34 -0.35
N ALA A 137 13.42 -14.16 -0.88
CA ALA A 137 14.24 -13.19 -0.16
C ALA A 137 13.55 -12.69 1.12
N ILE A 138 12.23 -12.50 1.10
CA ILE A 138 11.44 -12.12 2.28
C ILE A 138 11.29 -13.26 3.27
N CYS A 139 10.99 -14.46 2.79
CA CYS A 139 10.99 -15.66 3.60
C CYS A 139 12.30 -15.81 4.38
N GLN A 140 13.44 -15.59 3.71
CA GLN A 140 14.76 -15.62 4.35
C GLN A 140 14.97 -14.47 5.34
N THR A 141 14.64 -13.25 4.94
CA THR A 141 14.96 -12.03 5.70
C THR A 141 14.06 -11.84 6.92
N SER A 142 12.76 -12.09 6.78
CA SER A 142 11.73 -11.73 7.77
C SER A 142 11.13 -12.96 8.48
N TYR A 143 11.35 -14.17 7.96
CA TYR A 143 10.67 -15.39 8.44
C TYR A 143 11.59 -16.58 8.69
N HIS A 144 12.88 -16.33 8.97
CA HIS A 144 13.88 -17.37 9.28
C HIS A 144 13.97 -18.49 8.23
N GLY A 145 13.71 -18.18 6.95
CA GLY A 145 13.78 -19.14 5.85
C GLY A 145 12.57 -20.07 5.72
N ARG A 146 11.49 -19.87 6.48
CA ARG A 146 10.23 -20.60 6.28
C ARG A 146 9.72 -20.43 4.86
N SER A 147 9.17 -21.50 4.28
CA SER A 147 8.55 -21.44 2.95
C SER A 147 7.34 -20.49 2.94
N ALA A 148 6.99 -19.96 1.77
CA ALA A 148 5.83 -19.09 1.62
C ALA A 148 4.55 -19.75 2.14
N ALA A 149 4.36 -21.05 1.89
CA ALA A 149 3.21 -21.80 2.39
C ALA A 149 3.16 -21.88 3.93
N GLU A 150 4.31 -22.08 4.60
CA GLU A 150 4.39 -22.07 6.06
C GLU A 150 4.11 -20.66 6.63
N VAL A 151 4.61 -19.61 5.96
CA VAL A 151 4.35 -18.22 6.34
C VAL A 151 2.87 -17.89 6.18
N THR A 152 2.25 -18.23 5.05
CA THR A 152 0.81 -18.03 4.78
C THR A 152 -0.06 -18.77 5.79
N LYS A 153 0.33 -19.98 6.19
CA LYS A 153 -0.41 -20.75 7.20
C LYS A 153 -0.32 -20.11 8.59
N ALA A 154 0.85 -19.60 8.96
CA ALA A 154 1.08 -19.02 10.29
C ALA A 154 0.57 -17.58 10.41
N TYR A 155 0.61 -16.80 9.32
CA TYR A 155 0.34 -15.37 9.29
C TYR A 155 -0.47 -14.96 8.04
N PRO A 156 -1.69 -15.47 7.86
CA PRO A 156 -2.49 -15.25 6.66
C PRO A 156 -2.77 -13.75 6.39
N ASP A 157 -2.99 -12.97 7.45
CA ASP A 157 -3.19 -11.52 7.42
C ASP A 157 -1.94 -10.77 6.95
N ARG A 158 -0.74 -11.29 7.22
CA ARG A 158 0.53 -10.67 6.82
C ARG A 158 0.92 -10.99 5.39
N THR A 159 0.34 -12.03 4.78
CA THR A 159 0.60 -12.43 3.40
C THR A 159 -0.36 -11.82 2.40
N SER A 160 -1.63 -11.68 2.77
CA SER A 160 -2.69 -11.18 1.91
C SER A 160 -3.39 -9.97 2.53
N ALA A 161 -3.44 -8.85 1.78
CA ALA A 161 -4.19 -7.66 2.19
C ALA A 161 -5.69 -7.96 2.30
N ALA A 162 -6.23 -8.83 1.44
CA ALA A 162 -7.64 -9.21 1.51
C ALA A 162 -7.95 -10.03 2.78
N ARG A 163 -7.00 -10.86 3.25
CA ARG A 163 -7.14 -11.56 4.53
C ARG A 163 -7.00 -10.62 5.72
N ALA A 164 -6.15 -9.60 5.61
CA ALA A 164 -6.10 -8.54 6.61
C ALA A 164 -7.45 -7.82 6.74
N PHE A 165 -8.19 -7.61 5.65
CA PHE A 165 -9.54 -7.02 5.75
C PHE A 165 -10.49 -7.85 6.61
N GLY A 166 -10.43 -9.18 6.49
CA GLY A 166 -11.22 -10.10 7.32
C GLY A 166 -10.75 -10.11 8.77
N GLU A 167 -9.44 -10.15 9.01
CA GLU A 167 -8.85 -10.10 10.36
C GLU A 167 -9.23 -8.84 11.14
N PHE A 168 -9.27 -7.68 10.47
CA PHE A 168 -9.63 -6.41 11.09
C PHE A 168 -11.10 -6.06 10.96
N GLU A 169 -11.92 -6.92 10.37
CA GLU A 169 -13.34 -6.64 10.06
C GLU A 169 -13.51 -5.26 9.42
N ASN A 170 -12.64 -4.95 8.44
CA ASN A 170 -12.62 -3.66 7.75
C ASN A 170 -12.03 -3.80 6.33
N VAL A 171 -12.88 -3.62 5.33
CA VAL A 171 -12.52 -3.41 3.93
C VAL A 171 -12.45 -1.90 3.66
N PRO A 172 -11.28 -1.29 3.53
CA PRO A 172 -11.20 0.14 3.25
C PRO A 172 -11.85 0.46 1.90
N ARG A 173 -12.50 1.64 1.78
CA ARG A 173 -13.00 2.13 0.49
C ARG A 173 -11.81 2.23 -0.47
N THR A 174 -11.76 1.38 -1.49
CA THR A 174 -10.55 1.22 -2.30
C THR A 174 -10.83 1.50 -3.77
N LYS A 175 -10.04 2.36 -4.40
CA LYS A 175 -9.93 2.44 -5.87
C LYS A 175 -8.65 1.71 -6.31
N TYR A 176 -8.82 0.58 -6.96
CA TYR A 176 -7.74 -0.23 -7.50
C TYR A 176 -7.61 0.00 -9.01
N LEU A 177 -6.59 0.75 -9.40
CA LEU A 177 -6.18 0.94 -10.79
C LEU A 177 -5.39 -0.29 -11.28
N LEU A 178 -5.91 -1.01 -12.25
CA LEU A 178 -5.31 -2.23 -12.78
C LEU A 178 -4.96 -2.09 -14.26
N ASN A 179 -3.68 -2.23 -14.58
CA ASN A 179 -3.24 -2.44 -15.95
C ASN A 179 -3.51 -3.89 -16.36
N THR A 180 -4.44 -4.11 -17.28
CA THR A 180 -4.78 -5.45 -17.79
C THR A 180 -3.64 -6.09 -18.57
N ALA A 181 -2.68 -5.29 -19.06
CA ALA A 181 -1.47 -5.80 -19.70
C ALA A 181 -0.43 -6.35 -18.71
N SER A 182 -0.60 -6.13 -17.40
CA SER A 182 0.26 -6.75 -16.39
C SER A 182 -0.23 -8.15 -16.04
N GLN A 183 0.41 -9.17 -16.62
CA GLN A 183 -0.04 -10.56 -16.49
C GLN A 183 -0.07 -11.04 -15.02
N ASN A 184 0.90 -10.68 -14.18
CA ASN A 184 0.88 -11.09 -12.76
C ASN A 184 -0.31 -10.45 -12.03
N ASP A 185 -0.53 -9.15 -12.22
CA ASP A 185 -1.56 -8.44 -11.47
C ASP A 185 -2.96 -8.86 -11.92
N ALA A 186 -3.19 -8.95 -13.23
CA ALA A 186 -4.48 -9.33 -13.80
C ALA A 186 -4.81 -10.82 -13.58
N ALA A 187 -3.85 -11.73 -13.74
CA ALA A 187 -4.12 -13.17 -13.69
C ALA A 187 -3.87 -13.82 -12.32
N LYS A 188 -3.25 -13.11 -11.36
CA LYS A 188 -2.99 -13.65 -10.01
C LYS A 188 -3.49 -12.73 -8.90
N GLN A 189 -3.11 -11.45 -8.91
CA GLN A 189 -3.41 -10.54 -7.80
C GLN A 189 -4.89 -10.17 -7.73
N LEU A 190 -5.52 -9.83 -8.86
CA LEU A 190 -6.96 -9.56 -8.91
C LEU A 190 -7.80 -10.80 -8.54
N PRO A 191 -7.55 -12.00 -9.09
CA PRO A 191 -8.24 -13.21 -8.63
C PRO A 191 -8.10 -13.46 -7.13
N ALA A 192 -6.90 -13.26 -6.56
CA ALA A 192 -6.69 -13.40 -5.11
C ALA A 192 -7.57 -12.44 -4.31
N LEU A 193 -7.72 -11.18 -4.73
CA LEU A 193 -8.64 -10.23 -4.10
C LEU A 193 -10.10 -10.70 -4.18
N VAL A 194 -10.56 -11.08 -5.37
CA VAL A 194 -11.96 -11.48 -5.60
C VAL A 194 -12.32 -12.74 -4.82
N THR A 195 -11.44 -13.74 -4.80
CA THR A 195 -11.66 -14.99 -4.07
C THR A 195 -11.77 -14.74 -2.56
N GLU A 196 -10.85 -13.97 -1.99
CA GLU A 196 -10.84 -13.71 -0.54
C GLU A 196 -12.02 -12.83 -0.11
N LEU A 197 -12.38 -11.81 -0.88
CA LEU A 197 -13.59 -11.01 -0.61
C LEU A 197 -14.89 -11.83 -0.75
N GLY A 198 -14.95 -12.71 -1.75
CA GLY A 198 -16.11 -13.57 -2.01
C GLY A 198 -16.30 -14.69 -0.98
N ALA A 199 -15.30 -15.00 -0.16
CA ALA A 199 -15.38 -16.00 0.89
C ALA A 199 -16.26 -15.57 2.09
N GLY A 200 -16.82 -14.35 2.07
CA GLY A 200 -17.74 -13.87 3.10
C GLY A 200 -17.06 -13.42 4.40
N THR A 201 -15.76 -13.21 4.37
CA THR A 201 -14.95 -12.73 5.52
C THR A 201 -14.98 -11.20 5.66
N ALA A 202 -15.55 -10.49 4.69
CA ALA A 202 -15.61 -9.02 4.66
C ALA A 202 -16.91 -8.49 5.29
N PRO A 203 -16.85 -7.42 6.10
CA PRO A 203 -18.03 -6.70 6.56
C PRO A 203 -18.87 -6.14 5.40
N THR A 204 -20.18 -6.03 5.62
CA THR A 204 -21.12 -5.48 4.64
C THR A 204 -21.00 -3.96 4.53
N GLY A 205 -21.16 -3.41 3.32
CA GLY A 205 -21.28 -1.97 3.07
C GLY A 205 -20.03 -1.24 2.59
N GLN A 206 -18.87 -1.90 2.54
CA GLN A 206 -17.63 -1.32 2.02
C GLN A 206 -17.31 -1.82 0.60
N ARG A 207 -16.67 -0.97 -0.22
CA ARG A 207 -16.54 -1.16 -1.67
C ARG A 207 -15.08 -1.12 -2.13
N VAL A 208 -14.69 -2.12 -2.92
CA VAL A 208 -13.45 -2.10 -3.71
C VAL A 208 -13.81 -1.92 -5.18
N ASP A 209 -13.41 -0.78 -5.74
CA ASP A 209 -13.62 -0.39 -7.13
C ASP A 209 -12.40 -0.70 -7.97
N VAL A 210 -12.52 -1.66 -8.88
CA VAL A 210 -11.44 -2.00 -9.81
C VAL A 210 -11.64 -1.20 -11.11
N SER A 211 -10.74 -0.24 -11.35
CA SER A 211 -10.69 0.55 -12.59
C SER A 211 -9.60 -0.02 -13.49
N MET A 212 -10.02 -0.65 -14.59
CA MET A 212 -9.12 -1.30 -15.52
C MET A 212 -8.68 -0.35 -16.64
N TYR A 213 -7.41 -0.40 -17.00
CA TYR A 213 -6.84 0.25 -18.18
C TYR A 213 -5.88 -0.72 -18.89
N ALA A 214 -5.51 -0.42 -20.14
CA ALA A 214 -4.53 -1.22 -20.88
C ALA A 214 -3.36 -0.34 -21.30
N ASP A 215 -2.17 -0.70 -20.85
CA ASP A 215 -0.90 -0.11 -21.29
C ASP A 215 0.16 -1.22 -21.43
N PRO A 216 0.27 -1.85 -22.62
CA PRO A 216 1.26 -2.89 -22.87
C PRO A 216 2.71 -2.43 -22.67
N ALA A 217 3.01 -1.14 -22.92
CA ALA A 217 4.35 -0.60 -22.76
C ALA A 217 4.71 -0.41 -21.27
N GLY A 218 3.75 0.03 -20.47
CA GLY A 218 3.90 0.16 -19.02
C GLY A 218 4.01 -1.19 -18.31
N GLY A 219 3.28 -2.21 -18.77
CA GLY A 219 3.25 -3.55 -18.15
C GLY A 219 2.90 -3.46 -16.66
N HIS A 220 3.77 -3.96 -15.79
CA HIS A 220 3.58 -3.87 -14.33
C HIS A 220 3.69 -2.45 -13.77
N ASN A 221 4.36 -1.52 -14.48
CA ASN A 221 4.53 -0.17 -13.94
C ASN A 221 3.18 0.51 -13.72
N PRO A 222 3.05 1.33 -12.66
CA PRO A 222 1.85 2.12 -12.46
C PRO A 222 1.68 3.15 -13.58
N LEU A 223 0.52 3.81 -13.58
CA LEU A 223 0.26 4.98 -14.40
C LEU A 223 1.40 6.00 -14.32
N PRO A 224 1.64 6.78 -15.39
CA PRO A 224 2.57 7.90 -15.36
C PRO A 224 2.24 8.89 -14.24
N LYS A 225 3.23 9.70 -13.83
CA LYS A 225 3.11 10.71 -12.75
C LYS A 225 1.83 11.56 -12.89
N SER A 226 1.62 12.18 -14.07
CA SER A 226 0.50 13.10 -14.28
C SER A 226 -0.86 12.44 -14.06
N ARG A 227 -1.07 11.25 -14.66
CA ARG A 227 -2.29 10.46 -14.48
C ARG A 227 -2.47 10.01 -13.04
N THR A 228 -1.39 9.59 -12.38
CA THR A 228 -1.44 9.19 -10.97
C THR A 228 -1.86 10.34 -10.07
N ILE A 229 -1.32 11.54 -10.28
CA ILE A 229 -1.71 12.75 -9.54
C ILE A 229 -3.18 13.08 -9.76
N THR A 230 -3.68 12.99 -11.00
CA THR A 230 -5.10 13.19 -11.28
C THR A 230 -5.98 12.25 -10.44
N GLU A 231 -5.63 10.96 -10.38
CA GLU A 231 -6.37 9.98 -9.59
C GLU A 231 -6.28 10.25 -8.07
N ILE A 232 -5.10 10.68 -7.59
CA ILE A 232 -4.88 11.07 -6.19
C ILE A 232 -5.76 12.28 -5.83
N ASN A 233 -5.65 13.37 -6.58
CA ASN A 233 -6.37 14.62 -6.28
C ASN A 233 -7.88 14.45 -6.45
N GLN A 234 -8.33 13.61 -7.40
CA GLN A 234 -9.73 13.25 -7.49
C GLN A 234 -10.22 12.55 -6.21
N MET A 235 -9.49 11.54 -5.70
CA MET A 235 -9.88 10.87 -4.46
C MET A 235 -9.81 11.81 -3.25
N LEU A 236 -8.82 12.70 -3.18
CA LEU A 236 -8.71 13.72 -2.13
C LEU A 236 -9.90 14.67 -2.16
N SER A 237 -10.32 15.13 -3.34
CA SER A 237 -11.51 15.96 -3.52
C SER A 237 -12.78 15.25 -3.04
N GLU A 238 -12.96 13.98 -3.41
CA GLU A 238 -14.12 13.17 -2.99
C GLU A 238 -14.20 12.98 -1.47
N VAL A 239 -13.07 12.71 -0.81
CA VAL A 239 -13.08 12.58 0.66
C VAL A 239 -13.32 13.93 1.34
N SER A 240 -12.81 15.02 0.76
CA SER A 240 -13.01 16.38 1.27
C SER A 240 -14.47 16.84 1.14
N SER A 241 -15.17 16.50 0.05
CA SER A 241 -16.56 16.91 -0.20
C SER A 241 -17.61 16.07 0.54
N ALA A 242 -17.28 14.88 1.05
CA ALA A 242 -18.25 13.95 1.64
C ALA A 242 -18.92 14.42 2.96
N HIS A 243 -18.64 15.64 3.44
CA HIS A 243 -19.17 16.20 4.69
C HIS A 243 -19.55 17.70 4.60
N GLU A 244 -19.82 18.23 3.40
CA GLU A 244 -20.71 19.40 3.22
C GLU A 244 -22.14 18.92 2.99
#